data_AF-A0A970HSU4-F1
#
_entry.id   AF-A0A970HSU4-F1
#
_cell.length_a   1.000
_cell.length_b   1.000
_cell.length_c   1.000
_cell.angle_alpha   90.00
_cell.angle_beta   90.00
_cell.angle_gamma   90.00
#
_symmetry.space_group_name_H-M   'P 1'
#
loop_
_entity.id
_entity.type
_entity.pdbx_description
1 polymer ?
#
loop_
_entity_poly.entity_id
_entity_poly.type
_entity_poly.pdbx_seq_one_letter_code
_entity_poly.pdbx_strand_id
1 'polypeptide(L)'
;MGAQDPHVPAGPAPTAEVRPTAEYLAAKYDVSVEQARAMDQRAAAQAKSDGLAYVLDRPFSSTFDMLRLVQLGNRYGVGWEYMSAMQAELFGGNPDAFDHATLIRLGKELGLPTGELHEVLATAGIQAQPGAGVAPHLLRPLAGTAFPRITLAFYNPLCLQQFLH
;
A
#
# COMPACT_ATOMS: atom_id res chain seq x y z
N MET A 1 5.13 6.41 -35.12
CA MET A 1 6.18 5.79 -34.27
C MET A 1 5.60 5.68 -32.86
N GLY A 2 4.70 4.72 -32.65
CA GLY A 2 4.10 4.49 -31.32
C GLY A 2 5.11 3.71 -30.50
N ALA A 3 5.67 4.33 -29.46
CA ALA A 3 6.47 3.61 -28.50
C ALA A 3 5.57 2.56 -27.85
N GLN A 4 5.90 1.28 -28.05
CA GLN A 4 5.30 0.20 -27.29
C GLN A 4 5.70 0.40 -25.83
N ASP A 5 4.71 0.57 -24.95
CA ASP A 5 4.90 0.50 -23.52
C ASP A 5 5.55 -0.86 -23.17
N PRO A 6 6.65 -0.91 -22.40
CA PRO A 6 7.17 -2.18 -21.94
C PRO A 6 6.12 -2.82 -21.03
N HIS A 7 5.53 -3.91 -21.52
CA HIS A 7 4.56 -4.73 -20.82
C HIS A 7 5.12 -5.14 -19.46
N VAL A 8 4.68 -4.47 -18.39
CA VAL A 8 4.81 -5.02 -17.05
C VAL A 8 3.95 -6.28 -17.06
N PRO A 9 4.52 -7.49 -16.89
CA PRO A 9 3.69 -8.68 -16.81
C PRO A 9 2.67 -8.46 -15.68
N ALA A 10 1.42 -8.85 -15.92
CA ALA A 10 0.42 -8.84 -14.88
C ALA A 10 0.84 -9.85 -13.80
N GLY A 11 1.58 -9.36 -12.80
CA GLY A 11 1.99 -10.14 -11.64
C GLY A 11 0.79 -10.72 -10.89
N PRO A 12 1.01 -11.61 -9.91
CA PRO A 12 -0.08 -12.20 -9.16
C PRO A 12 -0.95 -11.12 -8.51
N ALA A 13 -2.27 -11.29 -8.61
CA ALA A 13 -3.20 -10.44 -7.91
C ALA A 13 -2.91 -10.50 -6.40
N PRO A 14 -2.96 -9.36 -5.67
CA PRO A 14 -2.82 -9.37 -4.23
C PRO A 14 -3.89 -10.26 -3.59
N THR A 15 -3.47 -11.20 -2.76
CA THR A 15 -4.36 -12.05 -1.96
C THR A 15 -4.46 -11.52 -0.53
N ALA A 16 -5.36 -12.08 0.26
CA ALA A 16 -5.42 -11.84 1.71
C ALA A 16 -4.32 -12.58 2.49
N GLU A 17 -3.52 -13.42 1.83
CA GLU A 17 -2.41 -14.12 2.44
C GLU A 17 -1.27 -13.13 2.73
N VAL A 18 -0.66 -13.26 3.91
CA VAL A 18 0.52 -12.48 4.29
C VAL A 18 1.77 -13.22 3.84
N ARG A 19 2.66 -12.54 3.12
CA ARG A 19 3.94 -13.08 2.67
C ARG A 19 5.08 -12.07 2.75
N PRO A 20 6.34 -12.48 2.73
CA PRO A 20 7.46 -11.55 2.67
C PRO A 20 7.40 -10.66 1.42
N THR A 21 7.68 -9.36 1.57
CA THR A 21 7.67 -8.40 0.45
C THR A 21 8.55 -8.85 -0.71
N ALA A 22 9.75 -9.38 -0.44
CA ALA A 22 10.67 -9.84 -1.47
C ALA A 22 10.09 -10.97 -2.34
N GLU A 23 9.31 -11.88 -1.76
CA GLU A 23 8.65 -12.96 -2.53
C GLU A 23 7.55 -12.41 -3.43
N TYR A 24 6.74 -11.48 -2.92
CA TYR A 24 5.72 -10.82 -3.72
C TYR A 24 6.34 -10.05 -4.90
N LEU A 25 7.41 -9.28 -4.64
CA LEU A 25 8.13 -8.54 -5.67
C LEU A 25 8.76 -9.47 -6.72
N ALA A 26 9.38 -10.57 -6.29
CA ALA A 26 9.93 -11.59 -7.17
C ALA A 26 8.86 -12.13 -8.14
N ALA A 27 7.70 -12.54 -7.61
CA ALA A 27 6.60 -13.05 -8.41
C ALA A 27 5.96 -11.97 -9.30
N LYS A 28 5.89 -10.72 -8.84
CA LYS A 28 5.29 -9.61 -9.59
C LYS A 28 6.13 -9.16 -10.77
N TYR A 29 7.44 -9.12 -10.59
CA TYR A 29 8.37 -8.61 -11.59
C TYR A 29 9.04 -9.71 -12.41
N ASP A 30 8.72 -10.98 -12.13
CA ASP A 30 9.33 -12.16 -12.75
C ASP A 30 10.86 -12.15 -12.60
N VAL A 31 11.33 -11.95 -11.37
CA VAL A 31 12.76 -11.88 -11.00
C VAL A 31 13.08 -12.81 -9.85
N SER A 32 14.37 -13.11 -9.64
CA SER A 32 14.82 -13.87 -8.46
C SER A 32 14.51 -13.14 -7.14
N VAL A 33 14.40 -13.90 -6.04
CA VAL A 33 14.24 -13.32 -4.71
C VAL A 33 15.43 -12.45 -4.32
N GLU A 34 16.66 -12.80 -4.74
CA GLU A 34 17.82 -11.93 -4.51
C GLU A 34 17.69 -10.59 -5.25
N GLN A 35 17.25 -10.59 -6.51
CA GLN A 35 17.00 -9.37 -7.28
C GLN A 35 15.88 -8.54 -6.64
N ALA A 36 14.80 -9.17 -6.19
CA ALA A 36 13.70 -8.52 -5.51
C ALA A 36 14.13 -7.88 -4.17
N ARG A 37 15.00 -8.55 -3.39
CA ARG A 37 15.60 -7.96 -2.19
C ARG A 37 16.45 -6.74 -2.53
N ALA A 38 17.25 -6.81 -3.60
CA ALA A 38 18.03 -5.65 -4.04
C ALA A 38 17.14 -4.48 -4.48
N MET A 39 15.98 -4.76 -5.09
CA MET A 39 14.96 -3.74 -5.41
C MET A 39 14.36 -3.11 -4.15
N ASP A 40 13.98 -3.91 -3.16
CA ASP A 40 13.44 -3.43 -1.88
C ASP A 40 14.49 -2.63 -1.08
N GLN A 41 15.76 -3.03 -1.14
CA GLN A 41 16.89 -2.27 -0.58
C GLN A 41 17.08 -0.90 -1.23
N ARG A 42 16.93 -0.80 -2.56
CA ARG A 42 16.97 0.51 -3.25
C ARG A 42 15.84 1.41 -2.78
N ALA A 43 14.62 0.86 -2.63
CA ALA A 43 13.49 1.61 -2.08
C ALA A 43 13.76 2.08 -0.64
N ALA A 44 14.33 1.23 0.21
CA ALA A 44 14.71 1.58 1.58
C ALA A 44 15.79 2.68 1.64
N ALA A 45 16.79 2.62 0.75
CA ALA A 45 17.84 3.64 0.66
C ALA A 45 17.27 5.01 0.29
N GLN A 46 16.30 5.04 -0.64
CA GLN A 46 15.59 6.25 -1.01
C GLN A 46 14.66 6.75 0.11
N ALA A 47 13.97 5.86 0.82
CA ALA A 47 13.19 6.23 1.99
C ALA A 47 14.05 6.93 3.04
N LYS A 48 15.25 6.39 3.28
CA LYS A 48 16.22 6.97 4.19
C LYS A 48 16.70 8.36 3.75
N SER A 49 16.92 8.60 2.45
CA SER A 49 17.30 9.95 1.98
C SER A 49 16.20 10.98 2.19
N ASP A 50 14.94 10.53 2.20
CA ASP A 50 13.76 11.36 2.42
C ASP A 50 13.41 11.45 3.93
N GLY A 51 14.21 10.84 4.81
CA GLY A 51 13.99 10.83 6.25
C GLY A 51 12.84 9.92 6.72
N LEU A 52 12.44 8.95 5.90
CA LEU A 52 11.32 8.05 6.16
C LEU A 52 11.80 6.68 6.67
N ALA A 53 11.03 6.09 7.58
CA ALA A 53 11.24 4.71 8.02
C ALA A 53 10.87 3.72 6.90
N TYR A 54 11.68 2.67 6.75
CA TYR A 54 11.41 1.58 5.82
C TYR A 54 12.11 0.30 6.29
N VAL A 55 11.33 -0.65 6.79
CA VAL A 55 11.79 -1.97 7.20
C VAL A 55 11.77 -2.91 6.00
N LEU A 56 12.91 -3.56 5.76
CA LEU A 56 13.07 -4.61 4.75
C LEU A 56 12.41 -5.91 5.22
N ASP A 57 12.07 -6.79 4.27
CA ASP A 57 11.42 -8.07 4.53
C ASP A 57 10.12 -7.96 5.35
N ARG A 58 9.47 -6.78 5.32
CA ARG A 58 8.17 -6.54 5.94
C ARG A 58 7.09 -7.45 5.35
N PRO A 59 6.01 -7.73 6.10
CA PRO A 59 4.86 -8.42 5.55
C PRO A 59 4.23 -7.65 4.39
N PHE A 60 3.74 -8.39 3.41
CA PHE A 60 2.94 -7.89 2.31
C PHE A 60 1.64 -8.69 2.22
N SER A 61 0.53 -7.98 2.05
CA SER A 61 -0.78 -8.51 1.69
C SER A 61 -1.55 -7.45 0.89
N SER A 62 -2.80 -7.76 0.50
CA SER A 62 -3.67 -6.82 -0.18
C SER A 62 -3.96 -5.57 0.66
N THR A 63 -3.81 -4.39 0.06
CA THR A 63 -4.15 -3.10 0.68
C THR A 63 -5.60 -2.69 0.45
N PHE A 64 -6.46 -3.59 -0.01
CA PHE A 64 -7.84 -3.25 -0.38
C PHE A 64 -8.66 -2.75 0.82
N ASP A 65 -8.69 -3.50 1.92
CA ASP A 65 -9.42 -3.12 3.13
C ASP A 65 -8.87 -1.81 3.71
N MET A 66 -7.56 -1.63 3.68
CA MET A 66 -6.90 -0.36 4.05
C MET A 66 -7.45 0.82 3.25
N LEU A 67 -7.50 0.71 1.92
CA LEU A 67 -7.99 1.77 1.04
C LEU A 67 -9.48 2.07 1.27
N ARG A 68 -10.29 1.05 1.58
CA ARG A 68 -11.70 1.24 1.91
C ARG A 68 -11.89 2.00 3.21
N LEU A 69 -11.05 1.72 4.22
CA LEU A 69 -11.07 2.46 5.48
C LEU A 69 -10.54 3.89 5.33
N VAL A 70 -9.65 4.16 4.37
CA VAL A 70 -9.31 5.55 3.98
C VAL A 70 -10.52 6.26 3.37
N GLN A 71 -11.31 5.59 2.53
CA GLN A 71 -12.55 6.16 2.00
C GLN A 71 -13.58 6.43 3.10
N LEU A 72 -13.67 5.56 4.10
CA LEU A 72 -14.44 5.85 5.31
C LEU A 72 -13.87 7.09 6.02
N GLY A 73 -12.57 7.14 6.29
CA GLY A 73 -11.91 8.28 6.93
C GLY A 73 -12.13 9.61 6.21
N ASN A 74 -12.21 9.60 4.87
CA ASN A 74 -12.54 10.80 4.08
C ASN A 74 -13.92 11.38 4.43
N ARG A 75 -14.92 10.54 4.74
CA ARG A 75 -16.25 10.99 5.17
C ARG A 75 -16.20 11.74 6.51
N TYR A 76 -15.16 11.48 7.30
CA TYR A 76 -14.90 12.06 8.61
C TYR A 76 -13.79 13.13 8.60
N GLY A 77 -13.20 13.43 7.45
CA GLY A 77 -12.11 14.40 7.32
C GLY A 77 -10.74 13.92 7.83
N VAL A 78 -10.59 12.63 8.17
CA VAL A 78 -9.35 12.04 8.73
C VAL A 78 -8.71 10.99 7.82
N GLY A 79 -9.10 10.96 6.55
CA GLY A 79 -8.63 9.93 5.61
C GLY A 79 -7.11 9.97 5.37
N TRP A 80 -6.50 11.15 5.44
CA TRP A 80 -5.05 11.30 5.30
C TRP A 80 -4.29 10.79 6.53
N GLU A 81 -4.78 11.12 7.72
CA GLU A 81 -4.25 10.67 9.00
C GLU A 81 -4.35 9.15 9.09
N TYR A 82 -5.48 8.58 8.65
CA TYR A 82 -5.68 7.14 8.61
C TYR A 82 -4.70 6.46 7.63
N MET A 83 -4.53 7.02 6.42
CA MET A 83 -3.52 6.55 5.47
C MET A 83 -2.11 6.59 6.07
N SER A 84 -1.74 7.71 6.68
CA SER A 84 -0.42 7.93 7.27
C SER A 84 -0.15 6.93 8.40
N ALA A 85 -1.14 6.68 9.25
CA ALA A 85 -1.04 5.72 10.34
C ALA A 85 -0.84 4.28 9.82
N MET A 86 -1.58 3.87 8.80
CA MET A 86 -1.38 2.55 8.17
C MET A 86 -0.02 2.42 7.48
N GLN A 87 0.46 3.47 6.81
CA GLN A 87 1.78 3.47 6.21
C GLN A 87 2.88 3.34 7.26
N ALA A 88 2.71 3.97 8.42
CA ALA A 88 3.64 3.81 9.54
C ALA A 88 3.70 2.35 10.03
N GLU A 89 2.57 1.66 10.16
CA GLU A 89 2.55 0.23 10.52
C GLU A 89 3.23 -0.63 9.44
N LEU A 90 2.89 -0.41 8.17
CA LEU A 90 3.45 -1.16 7.04
C LEU A 90 4.97 -1.00 6.94
N PHE A 91 5.45 0.24 6.77
CA PHE A 91 6.87 0.51 6.58
C PHE A 91 7.68 0.43 7.88
N GLY A 92 7.01 0.49 9.03
CA GLY A 92 7.59 0.16 10.33
C GLY A 92 7.77 -1.34 10.56
N GLY A 93 7.26 -2.20 9.67
CA GLY A 93 7.45 -3.64 9.73
C GLY A 93 6.54 -4.35 10.73
N ASN A 94 5.39 -3.77 11.07
CA ASN A 94 4.43 -4.44 11.96
C ASN A 94 3.92 -5.74 11.28
N PRO A 95 4.11 -6.93 11.89
CA PRO A 95 3.63 -8.21 11.34
C PRO A 95 2.11 -8.24 11.15
N ASP A 96 1.37 -7.48 11.96
CA ASP A 96 -0.09 -7.45 12.01
C ASP A 96 -0.67 -6.23 11.25
N ALA A 97 0.13 -5.56 10.40
CA ALA A 97 -0.29 -4.34 9.71
C ALA A 97 -1.58 -4.50 8.87
N PHE A 98 -1.86 -5.70 8.39
CA PHE A 98 -3.04 -6.03 7.59
C PHE A 98 -4.19 -6.64 8.41
N ASP A 99 -3.98 -6.93 9.69
CA ASP A 99 -5.01 -7.48 10.56
C ASP A 99 -6.12 -6.44 10.78
N HIS A 100 -7.37 -6.88 10.66
CA HIS A 100 -8.56 -6.08 10.97
C HIS A 100 -8.47 -5.46 12.36
N ALA A 101 -7.90 -6.17 13.34
CA ALA A 101 -7.70 -5.61 14.69
C ALA A 101 -6.81 -4.36 14.69
N THR A 102 -5.68 -4.39 13.96
CA THR A 102 -4.78 -3.24 13.79
C THR A 102 -5.50 -2.11 13.06
N LEU A 103 -6.18 -2.40 11.95
CA LEU A 103 -6.91 -1.40 11.17
C LEU A 103 -8.00 -0.69 12.00
N ILE A 104 -8.78 -1.47 12.76
CA ILE A 104 -9.82 -0.92 13.64
C ILE A 104 -9.20 -0.04 14.73
N ARG A 105 -8.08 -0.46 15.33
CA ARG A 105 -7.39 0.34 16.35
C ARG A 105 -6.99 1.72 15.81
N LEU A 106 -6.34 1.76 14.65
CA LEU A 106 -5.94 3.02 14.00
C LEU A 106 -7.15 3.93 13.73
N GLY A 107 -8.27 3.36 13.30
CA GLY A 107 -9.50 4.11 13.04
C GLY A 107 -10.09 4.73 14.29
N LYS A 108 -10.11 3.96 15.38
CA LYS A 108 -10.62 4.43 16.68
C LYS A 108 -9.76 5.56 17.25
N GLU A 109 -8.44 5.47 17.10
CA GLU A 109 -7.50 6.53 17.53
C GLU A 109 -7.76 7.86 16.79
N LEU A 110 -8.30 7.79 15.58
CA LEU A 110 -8.69 8.95 14.76
C LEU A 110 -10.17 9.34 14.90
N GLY A 111 -10.89 8.73 15.85
CA GLY A 111 -12.29 9.06 16.13
C GLY A 111 -13.32 8.46 15.18
N LEU A 112 -12.95 7.47 14.36
CA LEU A 112 -13.91 6.77 13.50
C LEU A 112 -14.84 5.86 14.33
N PRO A 113 -16.15 5.80 14.02
CA PRO A 113 -17.07 4.92 14.74
C PRO A 113 -16.72 3.45 14.54
N THR A 114 -16.53 2.72 15.64
CA THR A 114 -16.21 1.27 15.62
C THR A 114 -17.20 0.46 14.78
N GLY A 115 -18.49 0.80 14.81
CA GLY A 115 -19.52 0.14 14.00
C GLY A 115 -19.25 0.24 12.50
N GLU A 116 -18.98 1.44 11.98
CA GLU A 116 -18.68 1.64 10.55
C GLU A 116 -17.36 0.99 10.13
N LEU A 117 -16.36 0.94 11.02
CA LEU A 117 -15.11 0.21 10.77
C LEU A 117 -15.40 -1.29 10.55
N HIS A 118 -16.20 -1.90 11.42
CA HIS A 118 -16.60 -3.30 11.27
C HIS A 118 -17.47 -3.53 10.04
N GLU A 119 -18.40 -2.64 9.72
CA GLU A 119 -19.25 -2.75 8.53
C GLU A 119 -18.43 -2.76 7.24
N VAL A 120 -17.46 -1.83 7.12
CA VAL A 120 -16.55 -1.79 5.96
C VAL A 120 -15.76 -3.09 5.84
N LEU A 121 -15.27 -3.63 6.95
CA LEU A 121 -14.45 -4.85 6.97
C LEU A 121 -15.27 -6.15 6.84
N ALA A 122 -16.56 -6.14 7.20
CA ALA A 122 -17.44 -7.30 7.11
C ALA A 122 -17.97 -7.54 5.68
N THR A 123 -18.09 -6.48 4.88
CA THR A 123 -18.40 -6.63 3.46
C THR A 123 -17.24 -7.29 2.73
N ALA A 124 -17.53 -8.34 1.94
CA ALA A 124 -16.53 -9.22 1.34
C ALA A 124 -15.30 -8.44 0.81
N GLY A 125 -14.15 -8.67 1.44
CA GLY A 125 -12.84 -8.32 0.90
C GLY A 125 -12.61 -9.04 -0.44
N ILE A 126 -11.60 -8.60 -1.20
CA ILE A 126 -11.32 -9.07 -2.57
C ILE A 126 -11.67 -10.56 -2.73
N GLN A 127 -12.78 -10.84 -3.40
CA GLN A 127 -12.94 -12.11 -4.10
C GLN A 127 -11.90 -12.08 -5.19
N ALA A 128 -11.02 -13.09 -5.26
CA ALA A 128 -9.97 -13.17 -6.29
C ALA A 128 -10.60 -13.02 -7.69
N GLN A 129 -10.63 -11.80 -8.22
CA GLN A 129 -11.01 -11.52 -9.59
C GLN A 129 -9.73 -11.20 -10.36
N PRO A 130 -9.38 -12.01 -11.38
CA PRO A 130 -8.30 -11.66 -12.28
C PRO A 130 -8.70 -10.42 -13.09
N GLY A 131 -7.99 -9.30 -12.89
CA GLY A 131 -7.97 -8.19 -13.85
C GLY A 131 -8.70 -6.88 -13.49
N ALA A 132 -9.24 -6.71 -12.28
CA ALA A 132 -9.87 -5.43 -11.91
C ALA A 132 -8.85 -4.43 -11.36
N GLY A 133 -8.29 -3.59 -12.24
CA GLY A 133 -7.51 -2.41 -11.83
C GLY A 133 -8.40 -1.43 -11.06
N VAL A 134 -7.97 -1.05 -9.86
CA VAL A 134 -8.65 -0.02 -9.05
C VAL A 134 -8.28 1.35 -9.64
N ALA A 135 -9.26 2.08 -10.17
CA ALA A 135 -9.04 3.42 -10.69
C ALA A 135 -8.68 4.37 -9.53
N PRO A 136 -7.67 5.25 -9.66
CA PRO A 136 -7.31 6.19 -8.61
C PRO A 136 -8.39 7.26 -8.46
N HIS A 137 -9.09 7.27 -7.33
CA HIS A 137 -9.89 8.41 -6.91
C HIS A 137 -8.95 9.43 -6.24
N LEU A 138 -8.78 10.59 -6.87
CA LEU A 138 -7.95 11.68 -6.35
C LEU A 138 -8.38 12.08 -4.93
N LEU A 139 -7.59 11.68 -3.94
CA LEU A 139 -7.55 12.36 -2.65
C LEU A 139 -7.13 13.81 -2.91
N ARG A 140 -7.97 14.77 -2.54
CA ARG A 140 -7.66 16.19 -2.64
C ARG A 140 -6.50 16.48 -1.67
N PRO A 141 -5.35 17.01 -2.12
CA PRO A 141 -4.29 17.38 -1.21
C PRO A 141 -4.80 18.44 -0.23
N LEU A 142 -4.56 18.24 1.06
CA LEU A 142 -4.68 19.33 2.04
C LEU A 142 -3.56 20.33 1.74
N ALA A 143 -3.89 21.60 1.65
CA ALA A 143 -2.92 22.64 1.37
C ALA A 143 -1.83 22.64 2.47
N GLY A 144 -0.57 22.41 2.08
CA GLY A 144 0.60 22.57 2.97
C GLY A 144 1.30 21.28 3.41
N THR A 145 0.84 20.09 3.05
CA THR A 145 1.61 18.85 3.31
C THR A 145 2.43 18.48 2.07
N ALA A 146 3.75 18.45 2.21
CA ALA A 146 4.63 17.88 1.19
C ALA A 146 4.30 16.40 1.07
N PHE A 147 3.75 15.98 -0.08
CA PHE A 147 3.47 14.59 -0.36
C PHE A 147 4.81 13.85 -0.50
N PRO A 148 5.17 12.91 0.37
CA PRO A 148 6.42 12.18 0.21
C PRO A 148 6.35 11.37 -1.08
N ARG A 149 7.42 11.39 -1.89
CA ARG A 149 7.42 10.68 -3.19
C ARG A 149 7.15 9.18 -3.04
N ILE A 150 7.53 8.59 -1.89
CA ILE A 150 7.21 7.19 -1.53
C ILE A 150 5.70 6.95 -1.38
N THR A 151 4.94 7.90 -0.85
CA THR A 151 3.47 7.81 -0.71
C THR A 151 2.79 7.76 -2.09
N LEU A 152 3.36 8.41 -3.12
CA LEU A 152 2.85 8.33 -4.50
C LEU A 152 3.07 6.96 -5.15
N ALA A 153 4.15 6.25 -4.77
CA ALA A 153 4.52 4.96 -5.35
C ALA A 153 3.54 3.83 -5.01
N PHE A 154 2.82 3.95 -3.90
CA PHE A 154 1.73 3.04 -3.52
C PHE A 154 0.40 3.36 -4.20
N TYR A 155 0.25 4.58 -4.73
CA TYR A 155 -0.97 5.03 -5.40
C TYR A 155 -0.95 4.79 -6.92
N ASN A 156 0.23 4.58 -7.51
CA ASN A 156 0.38 4.38 -8.94
C ASN A 156 1.52 3.38 -9.26
N PRO A 157 1.24 2.21 -9.90
CA PRO A 157 2.28 1.26 -10.28
C PRO A 157 3.34 1.85 -11.22
N LEU A 158 3.04 2.94 -11.94
CA LEU A 158 3.99 3.68 -12.78
C LEU A 158 5.00 4.50 -11.94
N CYS A 159 4.63 4.95 -10.73
CA CYS A 159 5.57 5.66 -9.86
C CYS A 159 6.62 4.71 -9.27
N LEU A 160 6.26 3.46 -8.94
CA LEU A 160 7.24 2.49 -8.42
C LEU A 160 8.33 2.19 -9.46
N GLN A 161 8.01 2.18 -10.76
CA GLN A 161 9.01 2.03 -11.84
C GLN A 161 10.04 3.16 -11.86
N GLN A 162 9.62 4.39 -11.55
CA GLN A 162 10.51 5.55 -11.48
C GLN A 162 11.44 5.56 -10.26
N PHE A 163 11.22 4.66 -9.30
CA PHE A 163 12.07 4.45 -8.12
C PHE A 163 13.01 3.25 -8.25
N LEU A 164 12.71 2.33 -9.17
CA LEU A 164 13.45 1.07 -9.32
C LEU A 164 14.47 1.08 -10.47
N HIS A 165 14.41 2.12 -11.32
CA HIS A 165 15.41 2.53 -12.31
C HIS A 165 16.26 3.67 -11.77
#